data_AF-G4HKP8-F1
#
_entry.id   AF-G4HKP8-F1
#
_cell.length_a   1.000
_cell.length_b   1.000
_cell.length_c   1.000
_cell.angle_alpha   90.00
_cell.angle_beta   90.00
_cell.angle_gamma   90.00
#
_symmetry.space_group_name_H-M   'P 1'
#
loop_
_entity.id
_entity.type
_entity.pdbx_description
1 polymer ?
#
loop_
_entity_poly.entity_id
_entity_poly.type
_entity_poly.pdbx_seq_one_letter_code
_entity_poly.pdbx_strand_id
1 'polypeptide(L)' 'MFSKLKNLFQDRCPDCEQRLVSRYDDMALIKHCPDHHYTEEIYNQLGVTIVYHPSKDKSSRGD' A
#
# COMPACT_ATOMS: atom_id res chain seq x y z
N MET A 1 24.58 0.46 -8.12
CA MET A 1 23.33 0.57 -8.91
C MET A 1 22.24 -0.35 -8.33
N PHE A 2 21.76 -0.11 -7.10
CA PHE A 2 20.73 -0.94 -6.44
C PHE A 2 19.31 -0.36 -6.54
N SER A 3 19.11 0.69 -7.33
CA SER A 3 17.83 1.43 -7.40
C SER A 3 16.72 0.73 -8.19
N LYS A 4 17.00 -0.41 -8.85
CA LYS A 4 16.01 -1.14 -9.66
C LYS A 4 15.20 -2.20 -8.89
N LEU A 5 15.64 -2.60 -7.70
CA LEU A 5 14.90 -3.57 -6.88
C LEU A 5 13.70 -2.92 -6.17
N LYS A 6 13.75 -1.62 -5.89
CA LYS A 6 12.65 -0.91 -5.21
C LYS A 6 11.33 -0.96 -5.99
N ASN A 7 11.39 -0.93 -7.33
CA ASN A 7 10.18 -1.01 -8.16
C ASN A 7 9.49 -2.38 -8.10
N LEU A 8 10.23 -3.47 -7.86
CA LEU A 8 9.63 -4.80 -7.72
C LEU A 8 8.91 -4.99 -6.38
N PHE A 9 9.32 -4.28 -5.35
CA PHE A 9 8.63 -4.26 -4.05
C PHE A 9 7.43 -3.32 -4.03
N GLN A 10 7.37 -2.31 -4.90
CA GLN A 10 6.22 -1.40 -5.01
C GLN A 10 4.93 -2.08 -5.51
N ASP A 11 5.02 -3.28 -6.06
CA ASP A 11 3.84 -4.07 -6.46
C ASP A 11 3.60 -5.27 -5.52
N ARG A 12 4.26 -5.31 -4.35
CA ARG A 12 4.03 -6.35 -3.34
C ARG A 12 3.66 -5.72 -2.00
N CYS A 13 2.76 -6.39 -1.29
CA CYS A 13 2.43 -6.03 0.08
C CYS A 13 3.68 -6.21 0.97
N PRO A 14 4.06 -5.22 1.79
CA PRO A 14 5.19 -5.33 2.70
C PRO A 14 4.97 -6.37 3.81
N ASP A 15 3.72 -6.71 4.14
CA ASP A 15 3.38 -7.62 5.24
C ASP A 15 3.25 -9.09 4.82
N CYS A 16 2.61 -9.36 3.67
CA CYS A 16 2.37 -10.73 3.20
C CYS A 16 3.06 -11.09 1.88
N GLU A 17 3.85 -10.16 1.32
CA GLU A 17 4.61 -10.32 0.06
C GLU A 17 3.76 -10.64 -1.17
N GLN A 18 2.43 -10.65 -1.03
CA GLN A 18 1.50 -10.88 -2.12
C GLN A 18 1.48 -9.69 -3.09
N ARG A 19 1.16 -9.97 -4.35
CA ARG A 19 1.06 -8.94 -5.39
C ARG A 19 -0.10 -7.99 -5.08
N LEU A 20 0.17 -6.69 -5.08
CA LEU A 20 -0.86 -5.66 -4.93
C LEU A 20 -1.77 -5.66 -6.15
N VAL A 21 -3.07 -5.51 -5.90
CA VAL A 21 -4.08 -5.29 -6.91
C VAL A 21 -4.14 -3.79 -7.18
N SER A 22 -3.78 -3.40 -8.40
CA SER A 22 -3.91 -2.03 -8.86
C SER A 22 -5.28 -1.80 -9.50
N ARG A 23 -5.90 -0.68 -9.14
CA ARG A 23 -7.13 -0.15 -9.71
C ARG A 23 -6.87 1.29 -10.09
N TYR A 24 -7.15 1.61 -11.34
CA TYR A 24 -7.14 3.00 -11.79
C TYR A 24 -8.54 3.58 -11.63
N ASP A 25 -8.62 4.71 -10.95
CA ASP A 25 -9.82 5.54 -10.83
C ASP A 25 -9.56 6.86 -11.60
N ASP A 26 -10.62 7.62 -11.92
CA ASP A 26 -10.53 8.83 -12.74
C ASP A 26 -9.59 9.88 -12.12
N MET A 27 -9.40 9.85 -10.80
CA MET A 27 -8.58 10.80 -10.05
C MET A 27 -7.31 10.20 -9.42
N ALA A 28 -7.22 8.88 -9.29
CA ALA A 28 -6.16 8.23 -8.52
C ALA A 28 -5.80 6.83 -9.01
N LEU A 29 -4.54 6.45 -8.83
CA LEU A 29 -4.11 5.06 -8.92
C LEU A 29 -4.12 4.45 -7.52
N ILE A 30 -5.00 3.49 -7.29
CA ILE A 30 -5.15 2.79 -6.01
C ILE A 30 -4.48 1.43 -6.12
N LYS A 31 -3.58 1.10 -5.20
CA LYS A 31 -2.98 -0.23 -5.07
C LYS A 31 -3.34 -0.80 -3.70
N HIS A 32 -3.96 -1.96 -3.64
CA HIS A 32 -4.32 -2.58 -2.36
C HIS A 32 -3.90 -4.04 -2.32
N CYS A 33 -3.56 -4.51 -1.13
CA CYS A 33 -3.36 -5.92 -0.87
C CYS A 33 -4.72 -6.63 -0.84
N PRO A 34 -4.87 -7.81 -1.47
CA PRO A 34 -6.12 -8.58 -1.40
C PRO A 34 -6.48 -8.98 0.05
N ASP A 35 -5.48 -9.23 0.89
CA ASP A 35 -5.67 -9.46 2.34
C ASP A 35 -5.88 -8.16 3.15
N HIS A 36 -5.96 -7.00 2.48
CA HIS A 36 -6.20 -5.69 3.09
C HIS A 36 -5.14 -5.26 4.13
N HIS A 37 -3.91 -5.76 4.05
CA HIS A 37 -2.82 -5.36 4.94
C HIS A 37 -2.13 -4.05 4.54
N TYR A 38 -2.26 -3.63 3.29
CA TYR A 38 -1.61 -2.45 2.75
C TYR A 38 -2.49 -1.85 1.66
N THR A 39 -2.68 -0.54 1.68
CA THR A 39 -3.32 0.20 0.58
C THR A 39 -2.56 1.49 0.31
N GLU A 40 -2.41 1.85 -0.96
CA GLU A 40 -1.73 3.03 -1.43
C GLU A 40 -2.63 3.74 -2.46
N GLU A 41 -2.83 5.04 -2.33
CA GLU A 41 -3.59 5.87 -3.24
C GLU A 41 -2.68 6.98 -3.78
N ILE A 42 -2.49 7.01 -5.10
CA ILE A 42 -1.61 7.95 -5.78
C ILE A 42 -2.46 8.94 -6.57
N TYR A 43 -2.52 10.17 -6.09
CA TYR A 43 -3.22 11.29 -6.73
C TYR A 43 -2.23 12.07 -7.58
N ASN A 44 -1.99 11.60 -8.80
CA ASN A 44 -1.02 12.20 -9.73
C ASN A 44 -1.28 13.69 -10.00
N GLN A 45 -2.55 14.11 -10.04
CA GLN A 45 -2.93 15.50 -10.27
C GLN A 45 -2.52 16.44 -9.11
N LEU A 46 -2.42 15.90 -7.89
CA LEU A 46 -2.05 16.63 -6.68
C LEU A 46 -0.58 16.40 -6.30
N GLY A 47 0.10 15.43 -6.90
CA GLY A 47 1.44 14.99 -6.50
C GLY A 47 1.47 14.37 -5.10
N VAL A 48 0.35 13.79 -4.65
CA VAL A 48 0.19 13.23 -3.29
C VAL A 48 0.07 11.72 -3.36
N THR A 49 0.71 11.03 -2.42
CA THR A 49 0.55 9.59 -2.18
C THR A 49 0.10 9.36 -0.75
N ILE A 50 -1.02 8.66 -0.57
CA ILE A 50 -1.56 8.29 0.72
C ILE A 50 -1.32 6.79 0.91
N VAL A 51 -0.78 6.39 2.07
CA VAL A 51 -0.51 4.99 2.38
C VAL A 51 -1.22 4.60 3.66
N TYR A 52 -2.08 3.60 3.56
CA TYR A 52 -2.83 3.03 4.67
C TYR A 52 -2.16 1.74 5.12
N HIS A 53 -1.73 1.74 6.38
CA HIS A 53 -1.34 0.54 7.10
C HIS A 53 -2.38 0.34 8.21
N PRO A 54 -3.27 -0.67 8.11
CA PRO A 54 -4.13 -1.03 9.22
C PRO A 54 -3.22 -1.43 10.36
N SER A 55 -3.09 -0.52 11.31
CA SER A 55 -2.23 -0.70 12.46
C SER A 55 -2.79 -1.90 13.20
N LYS A 56 -1.93 -2.89 13.49
CA LYS A 56 -2.24 -3.93 14.48
C LYS A 56 -2.27 -3.25 15.86
N ASP A 57 -3.23 -2.37 16.08
CA ASP A 57 -3.66 -1.98 17.42
C ASP A 57 -4.32 -3.23 18.02
N LYS A 58 -3.46 -4.15 18.44
CA LYS A 58 -3.83 -5.06 19.51
C LYS A 58 -4.27 -4.16 20.63
N SER A 59 -5.57 -4.19 20.91
CA SER A 59 -6.13 -3.81 22.19
C SER A 59 -5.23 -4.27 23.34
N SER A 60 -4.32 -3.40 23.76
CA SER A 60 -3.77 -3.40 25.11
C SER A 60 -4.82 -2.76 26.01
N ARG A 61 -6.00 -3.39 26.10
CA ARG A 61 -6.84 -3.23 27.28
C ARG A 61 -6.23 -4.13 28.33
N GLY A 62 -5.28 -3.54 29.06
CA GLY A 62 -4.90 -4.01 30.37
C GLY A 62 -6.04 -3.83 31.37
N ASP A 63 -5.90 -4.57 32.47
CA ASP A 63 -6.73 -4.72 33.66
C ASP A 63 -8.00 -5.58 33.52
#